data_AF-A0A9P0VGF3-F1
#
_entry.id   AF-A0A9P0VGF3-F1
#
_cell.length_a   1.000
_cell.length_b   1.000
_cell.length_c   1.000
_cell.angle_alpha   90.00
_cell.angle_beta   90.00
_cell.angle_gamma   90.00
#
_symmetry.space_group_name_H-M   'P 1'
#
loop_
_entity.id
_entity.type
_entity.pdbx_description
1 polymer ?
#
loop_
_entity_poly.entity_id
_entity_poly.type
_entity_poly.pdbx_seq_one_letter_code
_entity_poly.pdbx_strand_id
1 'polypeptide(L)' 'MAPNSLGEIIKKIRVPVVAKACGCSPRAIYKWIANGSLPRTDYTDETNYAEKIALASGGQFTAAQIREVSKPKAA' A
#
# COMPACT_ATOMS: atom_id res chain seq x y z
N MET A 1 -18.54 2.99 -0.15
CA MET A 1 -17.55 3.12 -1.24
C MET A 1 -16.26 2.45 -0.80
N ALA A 2 -15.92 1.32 -1.43
CA ALA A 2 -14.60 0.71 -1.28
C ALA A 2 -13.53 1.70 -1.80
N PRO A 3 -12.31 1.72 -1.23
CA PRO A 3 -11.25 2.59 -1.72
C PRO A 3 -10.94 2.23 -3.18
N ASN A 4 -10.92 3.23 -4.06
CA ASN A 4 -10.73 3.00 -5.50
C ASN A 4 -9.24 2.95 -5.89
N SER A 5 -8.32 3.27 -4.97
CA SER A 5 -6.88 3.33 -5.24
C SER A 5 -6.03 3.18 -3.98
N LEU A 6 -4.79 2.68 -4.14
CA LEU A 6 -3.78 2.58 -3.08
C LEU A 6 -3.60 3.90 -2.30
N GLY A 7 -3.59 5.02 -3.02
CA GLY A 7 -3.44 6.35 -2.41
C GLY A 7 -4.54 6.71 -1.41
N GLU A 8 -5.78 6.28 -1.65
CA GLU A 8 -6.89 6.53 -0.72
C GLU A 8 -6.77 5.69 0.56
N ILE A 9 -6.35 4.44 0.41
CA ILE A 9 -6.07 3.55 1.56
C ILE A 9 -5.00 4.17 2.45
N ILE A 10 -3.87 4.56 1.86
CA ILE A 10 -2.75 5.15 2.60
C ILE A 10 -3.15 6.48 3.24
N LYS A 11 -3.96 7.31 2.56
CA LYS A 11 -4.48 8.56 3.14
C LYS A 11 -5.39 8.31 4.34
N LYS A 12 -6.23 7.26 4.31
CA LYS A 12 -7.07 6.86 5.45
C LYS A 12 -6.26 6.36 6.65
N ILE A 13 -5.24 5.54 6.43
CA ILE A 13 -4.39 4.99 7.50
C ILE A 13 -3.40 6.04 8.04
N ARG A 14 -2.97 6.97 7.17
CA ARG A 14 -1.88 7.96 7.32
C ARG A 14 -0.52 7.44 6.85
N VAL A 15 0.13 8.23 5.99
CA VAL A 15 1.47 7.99 5.44
C VAL A 15 2.54 7.60 6.49
N PRO A 16 2.71 8.31 7.61
CA PRO A 16 3.77 7.97 8.58
C PRO A 16 3.53 6.61 9.27
N VAL A 17 2.27 6.20 9.45
CA VAL A 17 1.92 4.90 10.05
C VAL A 17 2.32 3.78 9.09
N VAL A 18 1.94 3.91 7.82
CA VAL A 18 2.32 2.97 6.76
C VAL A 18 3.84 2.92 6.58
N ALA A 19 4.52 4.07 6.59
CA ALA A 19 5.98 4.15 6.51
C ALA A 19 6.66 3.37 7.64
N LYS A 20 6.20 3.56 8.89
CA LYS A 20 6.71 2.85 10.06
C LYS A 20 6.45 1.33 9.98
N ALA A 21 5.25 0.92 9.60
CA ALA A 21 4.90 -0.49 9.44
C ALA A 21 5.71 -1.17 8.33
N CYS A 22 5.92 -0.47 7.22
CA CYS A 22 6.72 -0.96 6.09
C CYS A 22 8.24 -0.87 6.33
N GLY A 23 8.71 -0.17 7.37
CA GLY A 23 10.13 0.11 7.58
C GLY A 23 10.72 1.01 6.49
N CYS A 24 9.88 1.79 5.82
CA CYS A 24 10.24 2.64 4.69
C CYS A 24 10.20 4.11 5.06
N SER A 25 10.87 4.96 4.28
CA SER A 25 10.74 6.40 4.44
C SER A 25 9.35 6.88 3.96
N PRO A 26 8.78 7.95 4.56
CA PRO A 26 7.54 8.56 4.08
C PRO A 26 7.61 8.94 2.60
N ARG A 27 8.80 9.32 2.11
CA ARG A 27 9.07 9.64 0.70
C ARG A 27 8.87 8.44 -0.22
N ALA A 28 9.21 7.23 0.22
CA ALA A 28 8.90 6.02 -0.54
C ALA A 28 7.39 5.80 -0.65
N ILE A 29 6.65 6.00 0.45
CA ILE A 29 5.19 5.89 0.45
C ILE A 29 4.56 6.91 -0.51
N TYR A 30 5.03 8.17 -0.51
CA TYR A 30 4.56 9.16 -1.48
C TYR A 30 4.83 8.75 -2.93
N LYS A 31 5.96 8.08 -3.23
CA LYS A 31 6.19 7.51 -4.57
C LYS A 31 5.18 6.43 -4.92
N TRP A 32 4.80 5.56 -3.97
CA TRP A 32 3.78 4.54 -4.22
C TRP A 32 2.41 5.16 -4.50
N ILE A 33 2.06 6.23 -3.77
CA ILE A 33 0.85 7.01 -4.02
C ILE A 33 0.89 7.65 -5.42
N ALA A 34 2.01 8.28 -5.78
CA ALA A 34 2.17 8.95 -7.07
C ALA A 34 2.12 7.96 -8.24
N ASN A 35 2.74 6.79 -8.09
CA ASN A 35 2.72 5.72 -9.08
C ASN A 35 1.41 4.92 -9.06
N GLY A 36 0.55 5.13 -8.06
CA GLY A 36 -0.68 4.36 -7.85
C GLY A 36 -0.45 2.85 -7.63
N SER A 37 0.77 2.43 -7.35
CA SER A 37 1.18 1.02 -7.33
C SER A 37 2.27 0.77 -6.29
N LEU A 38 2.26 -0.44 -5.73
CA LEU A 38 3.33 -0.92 -4.86
C LEU A 38 4.60 -1.20 -5.68
N PRO A 39 5.79 -1.08 -5.06
CA PRO A 39 7.05 -1.35 -5.75
C PRO A 39 7.08 -2.82 -6.23
N ARG A 40 7.79 -3.04 -7.33
CA ARG A 40 7.80 -4.31 -8.08
C ARG A 40 8.27 -5.53 -7.25
N THR A 41 8.89 -5.29 -6.10
CA THR A 41 9.31 -6.30 -5.11
C THR A 41 8.13 -6.97 -4.38
N ASP A 42 6.91 -6.42 -4.46
CA ASP A 42 5.69 -7.07 -3.94
C ASP A 42 5.19 -8.17 -4.90
N TYR A 43 5.61 -8.15 -6.19
CA TYR A 43 5.24 -9.18 -7.18
C TYR A 43 6.17 -10.40 -7.17
N THR A 44 7.34 -10.31 -6.54
CA THR A 44 8.35 -11.37 -6.49
C THR A 44 8.34 -12.15 -5.17
N ASP A 45 7.29 -11.98 -4.34
CA ASP A 45 7.18 -12.58 -2.99
C ASP A 45 8.31 -12.20 -2.00
N GLU A 46 9.16 -11.22 -2.35
CA GLU A 46 10.25 -10.76 -1.47
C GLU A 46 9.75 -9.80 -0.38
N THR A 47 8.61 -9.14 -0.61
CA THR A 47 8.06 -8.16 0.34
C THR A 47 6.53 -8.26 0.48
N ASN A 48 6.05 -8.30 1.72
CA ASN A 48 4.62 -8.30 2.06
C ASN A 48 4.14 -6.90 2.48
N TYR A 49 4.23 -5.90 1.60
CA TYR A 49 3.78 -4.55 1.96
C TYR A 49 2.27 -4.48 2.12
N ALA A 50 1.51 -5.21 1.31
CA ALA A 50 0.06 -5.29 1.43
C ALA A 50 -0.39 -5.79 2.81
N GLU A 51 0.27 -6.82 3.37
CA GLU A 51 -0.03 -7.32 4.72
C GLU A 51 0.35 -6.32 5.80
N LYS A 52 1.54 -5.69 5.69
CA LYS A 52 1.98 -4.66 6.64
C LYS A 52 1.02 -3.48 6.68
N ILE A 53 0.52 -3.05 5.52
CA ILE A 53 -0.48 -1.97 5.40
C ILE A 53 -1.82 -2.42 6.00
N ALA A 54 -2.26 -3.66 5.77
CA ALA A 54 -3.47 -4.20 6.37
C ALA A 54 -3.40 -4.22 7.92
N LEU A 55 -2.27 -4.66 8.45
CA LEU A 55 -1.96 -4.64 9.89
C LEU A 55 -1.93 -3.21 10.44
N ALA A 56 -1.25 -2.30 9.74
CA ALA A 56 -1.19 -0.88 10.08
C ALA A 56 -2.57 -0.21 10.10
N SER A 57 -3.50 -0.73 9.28
CA SER A 57 -4.88 -0.28 9.24
C SER A 57 -5.75 -0.81 10.38
N GLY A 58 -5.22 -1.68 11.24
CA GLY A 58 -6.00 -2.31 12.31
C GLY A 58 -7.15 -3.18 11.78
N GLY A 59 -6.99 -3.78 10.58
CA GLY A 59 -8.01 -4.64 9.97
C GLY A 59 -9.10 -3.93 9.17
N GLN A 60 -9.03 -2.61 8.95
CA GLN A 60 -10.00 -1.94 8.05
C GLN A 60 -9.81 -2.31 6.57
N PHE A 61 -8.61 -2.72 6.18
CA PHE A 61 -8.29 -3.17 4.83
C PHE A 61 -7.58 -4.52 4.89
N THR A 62 -7.91 -5.39 3.93
CA THR A 62 -7.25 -6.68 3.78
C THR A 62 -6.08 -6.60 2.80
N ALA A 63 -5.09 -7.48 2.97
CA ALA A 63 -3.95 -7.55 2.06
C ALA A 63 -4.41 -7.81 0.60
N ALA A 64 -5.44 -8.64 0.41
CA ALA A 64 -6.04 -8.89 -0.91
C ALA A 64 -6.60 -7.60 -1.53
N GLN A 65 -7.36 -6.81 -0.77
CA GLN A 65 -7.87 -5.52 -1.27
C GLN A 65 -6.74 -4.56 -1.64
N ILE A 66 -5.70 -4.48 -0.81
CA ILE A 66 -4.54 -3.61 -1.07
C ILE A 66 -3.81 -4.08 -2.33
N ARG A 67 -3.61 -5.40 -2.50
CA ARG A 67 -3.02 -5.99 -3.70
C ARG A 67 -3.81 -5.62 -4.94
N GLU A 68 -5.13 -5.82 -4.95
CA GLU A 68 -5.99 -5.47 -6.09
C GLU A 68 -5.87 -4.00 -6.49
N VAL A 69 -5.93 -3.06 -5.52
CA VAL A 69 -5.84 -1.62 -5.84
C VAL A 69 -4.41 -1.14 -6.10
N SER A 70 -3.40 -1.97 -5.82
CA SER A 70 -1.98 -1.69 -6.02
C SER A 70 -1.41 -2.31 -7.31
N LYS A 71 -2.21 -3.12 -8.01
CA LYS A 71 -1.84 -3.66 -9.31
C LYS A 71 -1.50 -2.52 -10.26
N PRO A 72 -0.28 -2.47 -10.85
CA PRO A 72 0.00 -1.50 -11.88
C PRO A 72 -1.01 -1.77 -12.98
N LYS A 73 -1.75 -0.73 -13.38
CA LYS A 73 -2.60 -0.81 -14.56
C LYS A 73 -1.66 -1.10 -15.73
N ALA A 74 -1.63 -2.36 -16.15
CA ALA A 74 -0.96 -2.73 -17.40
C ALA A 74 -1.58 -1.85 -18.48
N ALA A 75 -0.74 -1.05 -19.13
CA ALA A 75 -1.11 -0.31 -20.31
C ALA A 75 -1.44 -1.28 -21.44
#